data_AF-A0A937V4H6-F1
#
_entry.id   AF-A0A937V4H6-F1
#
_cell.length_a   1.000
_cell.length_b   1.000
_cell.length_c   1.000
_cell.angle_alpha   90.00
_cell.angle_beta   90.00
_cell.angle_gamma   90.00
#
_symmetry.space_group_name_H-M   'P 1'
#
loop_
_entity.id
_entity.type
_entity.pdbx_description
1 polymer ?
#
loop_
_entity_poly.entity_id
_entity_poly.type
_entity_poly.pdbx_seq_one_letter_code
_entity_poly.pdbx_strand_id
1 'polypeptide(L)'
;MKSLILASGFGTRLYPLTVIRAKALLEYKTKPLISHIVGKIPQDIDILVNTNKKFEADFRRWQGTLTREVDLCVEPVFTEEQTFGAVGSMDYWIKTKNIADDLLVIAGDNYFEFDLRQFIAAYNGKNALVAVYDIGDKSKASQFGVVRLDGHRIAEFKEKPAQPKSSLIATACYILPPRIFPLLSKYSAQGKKDNLGSFISHLVGRDEVHAYAFTELWLDIGNIDVYQSL
;
A
#
# COMPACT_ATOMS: atom_id res chain seq x y z
N MET A 1 8.36 -14.65 4.85
CA MET A 1 7.75 -13.37 4.38
C MET A 1 6.28 -13.62 4.08
N LYS A 2 5.40 -12.71 4.45
CA LYS A 2 3.98 -12.69 4.05
C LYS A 2 3.65 -11.41 3.30
N SER A 3 2.56 -11.40 2.55
CA SER A 3 2.03 -10.18 1.93
C SER A 3 0.71 -9.77 2.56
N LEU A 4 0.54 -8.48 2.83
CA LEU A 4 -0.73 -7.86 3.21
C LEU A 4 -1.09 -6.80 2.17
N ILE A 5 -2.16 -7.04 1.43
CA ILE A 5 -2.74 -6.06 0.51
C ILE A 5 -3.81 -5.26 1.25
N LEU A 6 -3.64 -3.94 1.29
CA LEU A 6 -4.53 -3.01 1.98
C LEU A 6 -5.67 -2.56 1.06
N ALA A 7 -6.88 -3.07 1.27
CA ALA A 7 -8.04 -2.83 0.41
C ALA A 7 -9.36 -2.51 1.17
N SER A 8 -9.29 -2.18 2.47
CA SER A 8 -10.46 -1.81 3.30
C SER A 8 -10.95 -0.37 3.16
N GLY A 9 -10.33 0.45 2.32
CA GLY A 9 -10.73 1.84 2.10
C GLY A 9 -12.11 1.98 1.42
N PHE A 10 -12.91 2.95 1.87
CA PHE A 10 -14.25 3.21 1.30
C PHE A 10 -14.22 3.90 -0.07
N GLY A 11 -13.08 4.52 -0.43
CA GLY A 11 -12.91 5.13 -1.75
C GLY A 11 -13.86 6.28 -2.04
N THR A 12 -14.32 7.02 -1.03
CA THR A 12 -15.37 8.05 -1.14
C THR A 12 -15.07 9.16 -2.15
N ARG A 13 -13.79 9.42 -2.44
CA ARG A 13 -13.35 10.37 -3.49
C ARG A 13 -13.65 9.93 -4.93
N LEU A 14 -13.98 8.65 -5.14
CA LEU A 14 -14.32 8.09 -6.44
C LEU A 14 -15.82 7.93 -6.64
N TYR A 15 -16.65 8.51 -5.77
CA TYR A 15 -18.10 8.49 -5.96
C TYR A 15 -18.48 9.13 -7.30
N PRO A 16 -19.41 8.52 -8.05
CA PRO A 16 -20.30 7.42 -7.65
C PRO A 16 -19.76 5.99 -7.85
N LEU A 17 -18.56 5.79 -8.43
CA LEU A 17 -18.04 4.47 -8.82
C LEU A 17 -17.92 3.50 -7.64
N THR A 18 -17.52 4.02 -6.47
CA THR A 18 -17.23 3.22 -5.27
C THR A 18 -18.37 3.18 -4.25
N VAL A 19 -19.57 3.65 -4.62
CA VAL A 19 -20.75 3.56 -3.73
C VAL A 19 -21.10 2.10 -3.48
N ILE A 20 -21.13 1.29 -4.54
CA ILE A 20 -21.56 -0.11 -4.54
C ILE A 20 -20.44 -1.11 -4.82
N ARG A 21 -19.20 -0.65 -5.06
CA ARG A 21 -18.06 -1.51 -5.39
C ARG A 21 -16.82 -1.00 -4.66
N ALA A 22 -16.01 -1.91 -4.12
CA ALA A 22 -14.75 -1.53 -3.50
C ALA A 22 -13.76 -0.96 -4.54
N LYS A 23 -13.00 0.06 -4.13
CA LYS A 23 -11.97 0.70 -4.97
C LYS A 23 -10.99 -0.29 -5.58
N ALA A 24 -10.48 -1.23 -4.79
CA ALA A 24 -9.51 -2.24 -5.23
C ALA A 24 -10.10 -3.25 -6.25
N LEU A 25 -11.43 -3.29 -6.38
CA LEU A 25 -12.16 -4.14 -7.33
C LEU A 25 -12.61 -3.38 -8.59
N LEU A 26 -12.23 -2.11 -8.75
CA LEU A 26 -12.35 -1.42 -10.03
C LEU A 26 -11.50 -2.12 -11.08
N GLU A 27 -11.96 -2.10 -12.34
CA GLU A 27 -11.36 -2.86 -13.43
C GLU A 27 -10.35 -2.00 -14.19
N TYR A 28 -9.20 -2.57 -14.49
CA TYR A 28 -8.20 -1.99 -15.36
C TYR A 28 -7.57 -3.10 -16.21
N LYS A 29 -7.40 -2.88 -17.52
CA LYS A 29 -6.96 -3.92 -18.47
C LYS A 29 -7.72 -5.25 -18.26
N THR A 30 -9.05 -5.17 -18.25
CA THR A 30 -10.03 -6.29 -18.12
C THR A 30 -9.98 -7.13 -16.84
N LYS A 31 -9.26 -6.67 -15.80
CA LYS A 31 -9.20 -7.36 -14.49
C LYS A 31 -9.33 -6.37 -13.34
N PRO A 32 -9.85 -6.80 -12.17
CA PRO A 32 -9.78 -6.00 -10.95
C PRO A 32 -8.35 -5.57 -10.64
N LEU A 33 -8.15 -4.34 -10.13
CA LEU A 33 -6.82 -3.82 -9.77
C LEU A 33 -6.04 -4.77 -8.87
N ILE A 34 -6.70 -5.24 -7.81
CA ILE A 34 -6.10 -6.17 -6.86
C ILE A 34 -5.67 -7.50 -7.50
N SER A 35 -6.31 -7.95 -8.58
CA SER A 35 -5.91 -9.17 -9.30
C SER A 35 -4.54 -9.01 -9.97
N HIS A 36 -4.18 -7.81 -10.42
CA HIS A 36 -2.84 -7.54 -10.96
C HIS A 36 -1.76 -7.67 -9.89
N ILE A 37 -2.05 -7.18 -8.67
CA ILE A 37 -1.14 -7.29 -7.52
C ILE A 37 -0.97 -8.76 -7.13
N VAL A 38 -2.07 -9.49 -6.93
CA VAL A 38 -2.08 -10.92 -6.57
C VAL A 38 -1.32 -11.78 -7.59
N GLY A 39 -1.44 -11.45 -8.88
CA GLY A 39 -0.72 -12.13 -9.96
C GLY A 39 0.79 -11.90 -9.97
N LYS A 40 1.28 -10.77 -9.42
CA LYS A 40 2.71 -10.44 -9.34
C LYS A 40 3.41 -11.01 -8.12
N ILE A 41 2.68 -11.27 -7.04
CA ILE A 41 3.26 -11.82 -5.81
C ILE A 41 3.76 -13.25 -6.07
N PRO A 42 5.00 -13.61 -5.69
CA PRO A 42 5.50 -14.99 -5.76
C PRO A 42 4.55 -16.03 -5.14
N GLN A 43 4.60 -17.27 -5.65
CA GLN A 43 3.67 -18.35 -5.23
C GLN A 43 3.97 -18.85 -3.81
N ASP A 44 5.20 -18.70 -3.35
CA ASP A 44 5.71 -19.07 -2.03
C ASP A 44 5.42 -18.03 -0.93
N ILE A 45 4.79 -16.90 -1.29
CA ILE A 45 4.39 -15.86 -0.35
C ILE A 45 2.88 -15.94 -0.11
N ASP A 46 2.50 -16.22 1.13
CA ASP A 46 1.10 -16.16 1.59
C ASP A 46 0.54 -14.75 1.41
N ILE A 47 -0.70 -14.65 0.91
CA ILE A 47 -1.37 -13.37 0.68
C ILE A 47 -2.53 -13.22 1.66
N LEU A 48 -2.50 -12.13 2.42
CA LEU A 48 -3.62 -11.60 3.16
C LEU A 48 -4.17 -10.38 2.41
N VAL A 49 -5.48 -10.29 2.28
CA VAL A 49 -6.16 -9.12 1.72
C VAL A 49 -7.15 -8.63 2.76
N ASN A 50 -6.98 -7.41 3.25
CA ASN A 50 -7.98 -6.84 4.14
C ASN A 50 -9.12 -6.16 3.36
N THR A 51 -10.31 -6.22 3.91
CA THR A 51 -11.49 -5.51 3.40
C THR A 51 -12.39 -5.11 4.56
N ASN A 52 -13.43 -4.33 4.29
CA ASN A 52 -14.44 -3.97 5.27
C ASN A 52 -15.72 -4.80 5.10
N LYS A 53 -16.57 -4.81 6.12
CA LYS A 53 -17.81 -5.58 6.14
C LYS A 53 -18.80 -5.13 5.06
N LYS A 54 -18.78 -3.83 4.69
CA LYS A 54 -19.61 -3.29 3.59
C LYS A 54 -19.32 -4.00 2.25
N PHE A 55 -18.05 -4.27 1.93
CA PHE A 55 -17.66 -4.86 0.64
C PHE A 55 -17.28 -6.35 0.73
N GLU A 56 -17.50 -7.02 1.86
CA GLU A 56 -17.11 -8.43 2.04
C GLU A 56 -17.65 -9.33 0.91
N ALA A 57 -18.92 -9.19 0.55
CA ALA A 57 -19.54 -10.03 -0.48
C ALA A 57 -18.85 -9.90 -1.86
N ASP A 58 -18.41 -8.69 -2.21
CA ASP A 58 -17.70 -8.44 -3.48
C ASP A 58 -16.32 -9.09 -3.46
N PHE A 59 -15.60 -8.97 -2.35
CA PHE A 59 -14.29 -9.62 -2.18
C PHE A 59 -14.39 -11.14 -2.13
N ARG A 60 -15.43 -11.71 -1.51
CA ARG A 60 -15.67 -13.17 -1.53
C ARG A 60 -15.94 -13.68 -2.94
N ARG A 61 -16.71 -12.93 -3.74
CA ARG A 61 -16.93 -13.24 -5.15
C ARG A 61 -15.64 -13.17 -5.95
N TRP A 62 -14.87 -12.11 -5.76
CA TRP A 62 -13.55 -11.94 -6.39
C TRP A 62 -12.58 -13.07 -5.98
N GLN A 63 -12.52 -13.43 -4.70
CA GLN A 63 -11.68 -14.50 -4.19
C GLN A 63 -11.99 -15.83 -4.90
N GLY A 64 -13.27 -16.12 -5.18
CA GLY A 64 -13.70 -17.30 -5.92
C GLY A 64 -13.29 -17.34 -7.40
N THR A 65 -12.79 -16.24 -7.98
CA THR A 65 -12.28 -16.23 -9.36
C THR A 65 -10.77 -16.45 -9.44
N LEU A 66 -10.08 -16.48 -8.30
CA LEU A 66 -8.63 -16.65 -8.25
C LEU A 66 -8.24 -18.12 -8.42
N THR A 67 -7.09 -18.33 -9.07
CA THR A 67 -6.45 -19.65 -9.19
C THR A 67 -5.47 -19.95 -8.05
N ARG A 68 -5.34 -19.05 -7.08
CA ARG A 68 -4.47 -19.16 -5.92
C ARG A 68 -5.20 -18.73 -4.65
N GLU A 69 -4.80 -19.31 -3.53
CA GLU A 69 -5.38 -18.96 -2.24
C GLU A 69 -4.97 -17.54 -1.79
N VAL A 70 -5.92 -16.87 -1.16
CA VAL A 70 -5.80 -15.56 -0.52
C VAL A 70 -6.61 -15.61 0.77
N ASP A 71 -6.05 -15.16 1.87
CA ASP A 71 -6.74 -15.06 3.16
C ASP A 71 -7.45 -13.70 3.28
N LEU A 72 -8.79 -13.72 3.21
CA LEU A 72 -9.60 -12.51 3.36
C LEU A 72 -9.76 -12.13 4.83
N CYS A 73 -9.25 -10.94 5.14
CA CYS A 73 -9.22 -10.33 6.46
C CYS A 73 -10.32 -9.26 6.55
N VAL A 74 -11.52 -9.65 7.02
CA VAL A 74 -12.71 -8.79 7.02
C VAL A 74 -12.81 -7.99 8.32
N GLU A 75 -12.67 -6.68 8.21
CA GLU A 75 -12.82 -5.74 9.32
C GLU A 75 -14.32 -5.50 9.60
N PRO A 76 -14.75 -5.48 10.88
CA PRO A 76 -16.16 -5.33 11.26
C PRO A 76 -16.63 -3.86 11.15
N VAL A 77 -16.31 -3.19 10.04
CA VAL A 77 -16.59 -1.77 9.79
C VAL A 77 -17.51 -1.64 8.58
N PHE A 78 -18.51 -0.76 8.68
CA PHE A 78 -19.54 -0.54 7.66
C PHE A 78 -19.50 0.86 7.06
N THR A 79 -18.91 1.83 7.77
CA THR A 79 -18.81 3.23 7.35
C THR A 79 -17.40 3.78 7.49
N GLU A 80 -17.11 4.90 6.83
CA GLU A 80 -15.78 5.52 6.85
C GLU A 80 -15.38 5.98 8.25
N GLU A 81 -16.32 6.44 9.07
CA GLU A 81 -16.08 6.91 10.44
C GLU A 81 -15.62 5.78 11.39
N GLN A 82 -15.89 4.53 11.02
CA GLN A 82 -15.53 3.34 11.80
C GLN A 82 -14.17 2.76 11.36
N THR A 83 -13.56 3.29 10.29
CA THR A 83 -12.34 2.72 9.70
C THR A 83 -11.19 2.74 10.68
N PHE A 84 -10.35 1.70 10.61
CA PHE A 84 -9.08 1.66 11.35
C PHE A 84 -8.01 2.54 10.69
N GLY A 85 -8.22 2.98 9.44
CA GLY A 85 -7.18 3.57 8.62
C GLY A 85 -6.16 2.54 8.14
N ALA A 86 -5.29 2.91 7.20
CA ALA A 86 -4.40 1.94 6.54
C ALA A 86 -3.36 1.35 7.49
N VAL A 87 -2.78 2.19 8.35
CA VAL A 87 -1.79 1.84 9.37
C VAL A 87 -2.45 1.08 10.52
N GLY A 88 -3.62 1.52 10.99
CA GLY A 88 -4.38 0.83 12.03
C GLY A 88 -4.86 -0.55 11.59
N SER A 89 -5.35 -0.68 10.36
CA SER A 89 -5.65 -1.98 9.74
C SER A 89 -4.43 -2.89 9.70
N MET A 90 -3.28 -2.36 9.28
CA MET A 90 -2.02 -3.12 9.24
C MET A 90 -1.62 -3.62 10.63
N ASP A 91 -1.62 -2.76 11.66
CA ASP A 91 -1.33 -3.14 13.04
C ASP A 91 -2.32 -4.18 13.59
N TYR A 92 -3.62 -3.99 13.32
CA TYR A 92 -4.68 -4.89 13.73
C TYR A 92 -4.48 -6.31 13.15
N TRP A 93 -4.19 -6.42 11.86
CA TRP A 93 -4.00 -7.72 11.20
C TRP A 93 -2.67 -8.38 11.53
N ILE A 94 -1.59 -7.62 11.72
CA ILE A 94 -0.32 -8.14 12.23
C ILE A 94 -0.55 -8.86 13.57
N LYS A 95 -1.27 -8.22 14.50
CA LYS A 95 -1.58 -8.80 15.82
C LYS A 95 -2.56 -9.97 15.71
N THR A 96 -3.66 -9.80 15.00
CA THR A 96 -4.74 -10.81 14.91
C THR A 96 -4.26 -12.10 14.24
N LYS A 97 -3.36 -12.01 13.26
CA LYS A 97 -2.81 -13.15 12.52
C LYS A 97 -1.45 -13.62 13.07
N ASN A 98 -0.98 -13.03 14.17
CA ASN A 98 0.33 -13.31 14.77
C ASN A 98 1.48 -13.29 13.74
N ILE A 99 1.50 -12.26 12.89
CA ILE A 99 2.51 -12.14 11.84
C ILE A 99 3.86 -11.82 12.50
N ALA A 100 4.82 -12.74 12.33
CA ALA A 100 6.19 -12.59 12.82
C ALA A 100 7.24 -12.61 11.70
N ASP A 101 6.80 -12.74 10.45
CA ASP A 101 7.61 -12.67 9.23
C ASP A 101 7.82 -11.23 8.74
N ASP A 102 8.81 -11.02 7.87
CA ASP A 102 8.83 -9.82 7.02
C ASP A 102 7.51 -9.68 6.26
N LEU A 103 7.02 -8.46 6.16
CA LEU A 103 5.71 -8.14 5.60
C LEU A 103 5.83 -7.29 4.35
N LEU A 104 5.43 -7.84 3.20
CA LEU A 104 5.21 -7.12 1.96
C LEU A 104 3.84 -6.45 1.98
N VAL A 105 3.82 -5.12 2.11
CA VAL A 105 2.60 -4.31 2.18
C VAL A 105 2.36 -3.65 0.85
N ILE A 106 1.16 -3.78 0.28
CA ILE A 106 0.80 -3.16 -1.00
C ILE A 106 -0.60 -2.54 -0.88
N ALA A 107 -0.81 -1.29 -1.27
CA ALA A 107 -2.18 -0.76 -1.37
C ALA A 107 -2.92 -1.38 -2.57
N GLY A 108 -4.16 -1.84 -2.34
CA GLY A 108 -4.96 -2.58 -3.32
C GLY A 108 -5.48 -1.76 -4.51
N ASP A 109 -5.26 -0.45 -4.49
CA ASP A 109 -5.63 0.52 -5.52
C ASP A 109 -4.45 0.93 -6.43
N ASN A 110 -3.29 0.33 -6.24
CA ASN A 110 -2.11 0.57 -7.05
C ASN A 110 -2.10 -0.38 -8.26
N TYR A 111 -1.72 0.14 -9.43
CA TYR A 111 -1.27 -0.66 -10.57
C TYR A 111 0.17 -0.27 -10.89
N PHE A 112 1.01 -1.27 -11.16
CA PHE A 112 2.42 -1.03 -11.45
C PHE A 112 3.00 -2.05 -12.41
N GLU A 113 3.97 -1.64 -13.23
CA GLU A 113 4.60 -2.51 -14.23
C GLU A 113 5.99 -3.01 -13.82
N PHE A 114 6.62 -2.42 -12.79
CA PHE A 114 7.90 -2.92 -12.27
C PHE A 114 7.84 -4.40 -11.85
N ASP A 115 9.00 -5.05 -11.87
CA ASP A 115 9.16 -6.44 -11.47
C ASP A 115 9.19 -6.57 -9.93
N LEU A 116 8.09 -7.08 -9.36
CA LEU A 116 7.97 -7.27 -7.92
C LEU A 116 9.03 -8.24 -7.36
N ARG A 117 9.54 -9.19 -8.16
CA ARG A 117 10.59 -10.12 -7.73
C ARG A 117 11.92 -9.39 -7.56
N GLN A 118 12.24 -8.45 -8.44
CA GLN A 118 13.45 -7.62 -8.31
C GLN A 118 13.37 -6.69 -7.09
N PHE A 119 12.19 -6.11 -6.83
CA PHE A 119 11.94 -5.34 -5.62
C PHE A 119 12.17 -6.18 -4.35
N ILE A 120 11.60 -7.40 -4.29
CA ILE A 120 11.80 -8.31 -3.17
C ILE A 120 13.28 -8.71 -3.05
N ALA A 121 13.95 -8.99 -4.16
CA ALA A 121 15.37 -9.36 -4.17
C ALA A 121 16.30 -8.22 -3.70
N ALA A 122 15.88 -6.96 -3.83
CA ALA A 122 16.63 -5.79 -3.35
C ALA A 122 16.53 -5.60 -1.83
N TYR A 123 15.61 -6.29 -1.15
CA TYR A 123 15.48 -6.24 0.30
C TYR A 123 16.65 -6.96 0.98
N ASN A 124 17.35 -6.27 1.88
CA ASN A 124 18.58 -6.77 2.50
C ASN A 124 18.35 -7.65 3.75
N GLY A 125 17.11 -8.06 4.04
CA GLY A 125 16.77 -8.83 5.25
C GLY A 125 16.79 -8.02 6.55
N LYS A 126 17.07 -6.72 6.47
CA LYS A 126 17.22 -5.84 7.63
C LYS A 126 16.43 -4.55 7.44
N ASN A 127 16.81 -3.62 6.60
CA ASN A 127 16.20 -2.28 6.56
C ASN A 127 14.87 -2.30 5.82
N ALA A 128 13.85 -1.58 6.33
CA ALA A 128 12.58 -1.46 5.61
C ALA A 128 12.83 -0.94 4.20
N LEU A 129 12.14 -1.49 3.20
CA LEU A 129 12.34 -1.13 1.80
C LEU A 129 11.07 -0.50 1.24
N VAL A 130 11.21 0.63 0.54
CA VAL A 130 10.11 1.37 -0.09
C VAL A 130 10.30 1.38 -1.59
N ALA A 131 9.28 1.00 -2.36
CA ALA A 131 9.29 1.20 -3.80
C ALA A 131 9.05 2.69 -4.11
N VAL A 132 9.97 3.31 -4.83
CA VAL A 132 10.00 4.74 -5.13
C VAL A 132 9.90 4.93 -6.64
N TYR A 133 8.90 5.70 -7.05
CA TYR A 133 8.64 6.00 -8.46
C TYR A 133 9.17 7.39 -8.80
N ASP A 134 9.85 7.54 -9.93
CA ASP A 134 10.16 8.86 -10.50
C ASP A 134 8.98 9.35 -11.35
N ILE A 135 8.22 10.31 -10.84
CA ILE A 135 7.09 10.89 -11.57
C ILE A 135 7.53 11.81 -12.72
N GLY A 136 8.84 12.07 -12.85
CA GLY A 136 9.47 12.93 -13.85
C GLY A 136 9.22 14.42 -13.62
N ASP A 137 7.96 14.82 -13.50
CA ASP A 137 7.55 16.19 -13.23
C ASP A 137 7.41 16.44 -11.72
N LYS A 138 8.43 17.08 -11.15
CA LYS A 138 8.48 17.48 -9.74
C LYS A 138 7.23 18.23 -9.27
N SER A 139 6.56 19.01 -10.12
CA SER A 139 5.37 19.78 -9.73
C SER A 139 4.18 18.88 -9.34
N LYS A 140 4.11 17.68 -9.92
CA LYS A 140 3.06 16.68 -9.64
C LYS A 140 3.31 15.90 -8.34
N ALA A 141 4.52 15.96 -7.79
CA ALA A 141 4.94 15.18 -6.63
C ALA A 141 4.28 15.65 -5.30
N SER A 142 3.71 16.85 -5.26
CA SER A 142 3.05 17.43 -4.07
C SER A 142 1.85 16.63 -3.56
N GLN A 143 1.31 15.71 -4.37
CA GLN A 143 0.19 14.84 -4.01
C GLN A 143 0.60 13.58 -3.24
N PHE A 144 1.91 13.31 -3.15
CA PHE A 144 2.48 12.05 -2.66
C PHE A 144 3.53 12.27 -1.56
N GLY A 145 4.06 11.17 -1.02
CA GLY A 145 5.23 11.19 -0.14
C GLY A 145 6.51 11.41 -0.95
N VAL A 146 7.11 12.59 -0.87
CA VAL A 146 8.31 12.96 -1.63
C VAL A 146 9.57 12.53 -0.87
N VAL A 147 10.48 11.86 -1.58
CA VAL A 147 11.71 11.34 -0.99
C VAL A 147 12.97 11.96 -1.59
N ARG A 148 14.00 12.08 -0.77
CA ARG A 148 15.38 12.30 -1.22
C ARG A 148 16.24 11.14 -0.76
N LEU A 149 17.05 10.64 -1.69
CA LEU A 149 17.91 9.49 -1.46
C LEU A 149 19.36 9.93 -1.18
N ASP A 150 20.05 9.11 -0.40
CA ASP A 150 21.48 9.14 -0.13
C ASP A 150 22.00 7.71 -0.36
N GLY A 151 22.47 7.43 -1.57
CA GLY A 151 22.64 6.06 -2.07
C GLY A 151 21.30 5.32 -2.08
N HIS A 152 21.24 4.16 -1.42
CA HIS A 152 20.01 3.37 -1.27
C HIS A 152 19.12 3.83 -0.10
N ARG A 153 19.61 4.72 0.77
CA ARG A 153 18.90 5.16 1.98
C ARG A 153 17.98 6.34 1.68
N ILE A 154 16.80 6.38 2.29
CA ILE A 154 15.92 7.55 2.29
C ILE A 154 16.45 8.54 3.33
N ALA A 155 17.02 9.65 2.87
CA ALA A 155 17.59 10.69 3.71
C ALA A 155 16.55 11.71 4.19
N GLU A 156 15.54 12.01 3.37
CA GLU A 156 14.43 12.90 3.71
C GLU A 156 13.14 12.32 3.14
N PHE A 157 12.07 12.32 3.95
CA PHE A 157 10.71 12.00 3.52
C PHE A 157 9.79 13.14 3.93
N LYS A 158 8.97 13.64 2.99
CA LYS A 158 7.93 14.63 3.26
C LYS A 158 6.61 14.17 2.67
N GLU A 159 5.60 13.99 3.51
CA GLU A 159 4.24 13.66 3.06
C GLU A 159 3.56 14.90 2.48
N LYS A 160 3.19 14.84 1.20
CA LYS A 160 2.43 15.86 0.47
C LYS A 160 2.94 17.29 0.67
N PRO A 161 4.23 17.56 0.40
CA PRO A 161 4.80 18.88 0.60
C PRO A 161 4.22 19.87 -0.43
N ALA A 162 3.89 21.08 0.02
CA ALA A 162 3.46 22.15 -0.88
C ALA A 162 4.53 22.51 -1.92
N GLN A 163 5.81 22.36 -1.57
CA GLN A 163 6.96 22.59 -2.46
C GLN A 163 7.85 21.34 -2.50
N PRO A 164 7.59 20.41 -3.43
CA PRO A 164 8.37 19.19 -3.56
C PRO A 164 9.83 19.48 -3.95
N LYS A 165 10.77 18.85 -3.24
CA LYS A 165 12.22 18.99 -3.48
C LYS A 165 12.79 17.95 -4.44
N SER A 166 11.98 16.99 -4.88
CA SER A 166 12.36 15.83 -5.68
C SER A 166 11.15 15.36 -6.51
N SER A 167 11.39 14.74 -7.66
CA SER A 167 10.37 14.02 -8.44
C SER A 167 10.15 12.59 -7.94
N LEU A 168 11.05 12.09 -7.08
CA LEU A 168 10.93 10.77 -6.48
C LEU A 168 9.81 10.76 -5.42
N ILE A 169 8.84 9.89 -5.62
CA ILE A 169 7.71 9.68 -4.73
C ILE A 169 7.70 8.25 -4.19
N ALA A 170 7.43 8.11 -2.90
CA ALA A 170 7.13 6.82 -2.29
C ALA A 170 5.77 6.33 -2.76
N THR A 171 5.74 5.11 -3.29
CA THR A 171 4.49 4.41 -3.59
C THR A 171 3.94 3.78 -2.31
N ALA A 172 2.79 3.09 -2.41
CA ALA A 172 2.24 2.31 -1.32
C ALA A 172 2.65 0.83 -1.36
N CYS A 173 3.89 0.55 -1.75
CA CYS A 173 4.50 -0.78 -1.78
C CYS A 173 5.78 -0.80 -0.93
N TYR A 174 5.77 -1.61 0.13
CA TYR A 174 6.82 -1.65 1.15
C TYR A 174 7.17 -3.07 1.58
N ILE A 175 8.40 -3.29 2.03
CA ILE A 175 8.75 -4.46 2.86
C ILE A 175 9.09 -3.95 4.26
N LEU A 176 8.35 -4.45 5.26
CA LEU A 176 8.51 -4.10 6.67
C LEU A 176 9.00 -5.31 7.47
N PRO A 177 10.19 -5.22 8.10
CA PRO A 177 10.69 -6.26 8.99
C PRO A 177 9.96 -6.29 10.34
N PRO A 178 9.87 -7.45 11.02
CA PRO A 178 9.15 -7.59 12.29
C PRO A 178 9.57 -6.63 13.40
N ARG A 179 10.85 -6.23 13.44
CA ARG A 179 11.34 -5.26 14.44
C ARG A 179 10.65 -3.90 14.34
N ILE A 180 10.05 -3.57 13.19
CA ILE A 180 9.32 -2.32 12.96
C ILE A 180 7.90 -2.38 13.55
N PHE A 181 7.33 -3.57 13.76
CA PHE A 181 5.95 -3.72 14.22
C PHE A 181 5.67 -3.04 15.57
N PRO A 182 6.57 -3.07 16.58
CA PRO A 182 6.37 -2.28 17.80
C PRO A 182 6.31 -0.78 17.57
N LEU A 183 7.07 -0.24 16.61
CA LEU A 183 7.03 1.18 16.25
C LEU A 183 5.72 1.51 15.51
N LEU A 184 5.27 0.62 14.61
CA LEU A 184 3.97 0.71 13.96
C LEU A 184 2.83 0.75 14.98
N SER A 185 2.81 -0.18 15.93
CA SER A 185 1.78 -0.22 16.98
C SER A 185 1.75 1.07 17.80
N LYS A 186 2.92 1.59 18.19
CA LYS A 186 3.03 2.87 18.91
C LYS A 186 2.55 4.05 18.08
N TYR A 187 2.78 4.04 16.77
CA TYR A 187 2.32 5.10 15.88
C TYR A 187 0.80 5.06 15.70
N SER A 188 0.24 3.87 15.42
CA SER A 188 -1.20 3.67 15.25
C SER A 188 -2.00 4.09 16.49
N ALA A 189 -1.51 3.76 17.69
CA ALA A 189 -2.16 4.13 18.95
C ALA A 189 -2.24 5.64 19.24
N GLN A 190 -1.51 6.50 18.50
CA GLN A 190 -1.52 7.95 18.72
C GLN A 190 -2.72 8.66 18.07
N GLY A 191 -3.58 7.96 17.31
CA GLY A 191 -4.74 8.56 16.66
C GLY A 191 -4.43 9.67 15.65
N LYS A 192 -3.17 9.73 15.15
CA LYS A 192 -2.75 10.68 14.12
C LYS A 192 -3.36 10.31 12.76
N LYS A 193 -3.33 11.26 11.81
CA LYS A 193 -3.75 11.06 10.41
C LYS A 193 -3.22 9.72 9.87
N ASP A 194 -4.12 8.76 9.74
CA ASP A 194 -3.79 7.39 9.39
C ASP A 194 -3.67 7.24 7.87
N ASN A 195 -2.48 7.58 7.36
CA ASN A 195 -2.07 7.22 6.00
C ASN A 195 -0.65 6.65 6.02
N LEU A 196 -0.37 5.76 5.06
CA LEU A 196 0.88 5.03 4.97
C LEU A 196 2.09 5.97 4.84
N GLY A 197 2.00 7.02 4.02
CA GLY A 197 3.10 7.96 3.82
C GLY A 197 3.48 8.72 5.10
N SER A 198 2.51 9.06 5.95
CA SER A 198 2.76 9.67 7.25
C SER A 198 3.47 8.71 8.22
N PHE A 199 3.17 7.40 8.15
CA PHE A 199 3.89 6.39 8.91
C PHE A 199 5.33 6.21 8.39
N ILE A 200 5.54 6.09 7.08
CA ILE A 200 6.89 5.98 6.50
C ILE A 200 7.73 7.23 6.83
N SER A 201 7.15 8.42 6.74
CA SER A 201 7.78 9.67 7.19
C SER A 201 8.23 9.61 8.65
N HIS A 202 7.38 9.06 9.53
CA HIS A 202 7.70 8.87 10.94
C HIS A 202 8.82 7.85 11.17
N LEU A 203 8.82 6.78 10.37
CA LEU A 203 9.80 5.69 10.40
C LEU A 203 11.19 6.18 9.95
N VAL A 204 11.29 6.96 8.88
CA VAL A 204 12.56 7.54 8.38
C VAL A 204 13.26 8.40 9.45
N GLY A 205 12.52 9.01 10.37
CA GLY A 205 13.09 9.76 11.49
C GLY A 205 13.57 8.90 12.67
N ARG A 206 13.43 7.57 12.62
CA ARG A 206 13.65 6.64 13.76
C ARG A 206 14.41 5.37 13.39
N ASP A 207 14.37 4.95 12.14
CA ASP A 207 15.06 3.75 11.63
C ASP A 207 15.65 4.06 10.25
N GLU A 208 16.56 3.21 9.79
CA GLU A 208 17.10 3.27 8.45
C GLU A 208 16.12 2.63 7.47
N VAL A 209 15.68 3.43 6.49
CA VAL A 209 14.77 2.98 5.43
C VAL A 209 15.49 3.06 4.10
N HIS A 210 15.42 1.99 3.32
CA HIS A 210 15.98 1.89 1.98
C HIS A 210 14.91 2.13 0.93
N ALA A 211 15.35 2.51 -0.27
CA ALA A 211 14.51 2.73 -1.42
C ALA A 211 14.93 1.82 -2.59
N TYR A 212 13.92 1.32 -3.30
CA TYR A 212 14.06 0.72 -4.62
C TYR A 212 13.44 1.68 -5.64
N ALA A 213 14.29 2.38 -6.39
CA ALA A 213 13.84 3.35 -7.39
C ALA A 213 13.51 2.64 -8.71
N PHE A 214 12.40 3.04 -9.34
CA PHE A 214 11.95 2.49 -10.61
C PHE A 214 11.25 3.56 -11.48
N THR A 215 11.10 3.30 -12.78
CA THR A 215 10.56 4.25 -13.77
C THR A 215 9.43 3.67 -14.62
N GLU A 216 9.18 2.37 -14.51
CA GLU A 216 8.07 1.67 -15.15
C GLU A 216 6.74 2.23 -14.66
N LEU A 217 5.70 2.12 -15.51
CA LEU A 217 4.40 2.70 -15.25
C LEU A 217 3.89 2.36 -13.85
N TRP A 218 3.50 3.39 -13.11
CA TRP A 218 2.80 3.30 -11.84
C TRP A 218 1.58 4.21 -11.84
N LEU A 219 0.47 3.69 -11.33
CA LEU A 219 -0.81 4.37 -11.21
C LEU A 219 -1.36 4.19 -9.79
N ASP A 220 -1.68 5.30 -9.12
CA ASP A 220 -2.53 5.32 -7.94
C ASP A 220 -3.94 5.73 -8.37
N ILE A 221 -4.86 4.77 -8.36
CA ILE A 221 -6.24 5.00 -8.80
C ILE A 221 -7.04 5.63 -7.67
N GLY A 222 -6.59 6.74 -7.11
CA GLY A 222 -7.24 7.48 -6.01
C GLY A 222 -8.08 8.67 -6.44
N ASN A 223 -8.06 9.02 -7.72
CA ASN A 223 -8.78 10.15 -8.30
C ASN A 223 -9.62 9.67 -9.51
N ILE A 224 -10.84 10.16 -9.61
CA ILE A 224 -11.79 9.81 -10.67
C ILE A 224 -11.25 10.24 -12.04
N ASP A 225 -10.58 11.39 -12.13
CA ASP A 225 -9.99 11.90 -13.37
C ASP A 225 -8.88 10.97 -13.85
N VAL A 226 -8.07 10.45 -12.91
CA VAL A 226 -7.04 9.46 -13.22
C VAL A 226 -7.71 8.20 -13.75
N TYR A 227 -8.72 7.67 -13.06
CA TYR A 227 -9.39 6.43 -13.48
C TYR A 227 -10.10 6.57 -14.84
N GLN A 228 -10.74 7.70 -15.13
CA GLN A 228 -11.43 7.95 -16.39
C GLN A 228 -10.48 8.17 -17.57
N SER A 229 -9.21 8.49 -17.31
CA SER A 229 -8.18 8.65 -18.35
C SER A 229 -7.52 7.34 -18.79
N LEU A 230 -7.84 6.23 -18.12
CA LEU A 230 -7.27 4.89 -18.33
C LEU A 230 -8.11 4.03 -19.29
#